data_AF-U1Q0B6-F1
#
_entry.id   AF-U1Q0B6-F1
#
_cell.length_a   1.000
_cell.length_b   1.000
_cell.length_c   1.000
_cell.angle_alpha   90.00
_cell.angle_beta   90.00
_cell.angle_gamma   90.00
#
_symmetry.space_group_name_H-M   'P 1'
#
loop_
_entity.id
_entity.type
_entity.pdbx_description
1 polymer ?
#
loop_
_entity_poly.entity_id
_entity_poly.type
_entity_poly.pdbx_seq_one_letter_code
_entity_poly.pdbx_strand_id
1 'polypeptide(L)' 'MLRYYECVSCGIVTADIESPPVCSQCGTAQFEPISVVSENASYFASDLQRARESAPGIDPD' A
#
# COMPACT_ATOMS: atom_id res chain seq x y z
N MET A 1 -6.45 15.10 -2.54
CA MET A 1 -5.89 14.17 -1.53
C MET A 1 -6.36 12.78 -1.92
N LEU A 2 -5.44 11.84 -2.15
CA LEU A 2 -5.78 10.46 -2.49
C LEU A 2 -6.45 9.79 -1.28
N ARG A 3 -7.50 9.01 -1.55
CA ARG A 3 -8.25 8.20 -0.59
C ARG A 3 -8.22 6.75 -1.05
N TYR A 4 -8.40 5.84 -0.11
CA TYR A 4 -8.43 4.41 -0.39
C TYR A 4 -9.85 3.90 -0.21
N TYR A 5 -10.28 3.04 -1.14
CA TYR A 5 -11.62 2.47 -1.18
C TYR A 5 -11.50 0.97 -1.34
N GLU A 6 -12.21 0.21 -0.50
CA GLU A 6 -12.33 -1.24 -0.58
C GLU A 6 -13.68 -1.62 -1.18
N CYS A 7 -13.67 -2.52 -2.18
CA CYS A 7 -14.91 -3.05 -2.75
C CYS A 7 -15.55 -4.06 -1.78
N VAL A 8 -16.76 -3.77 -1.31
CA VAL A 8 -17.50 -4.61 -0.34
C VAL A 8 -17.75 -6.02 -0.88
N SER A 9 -17.84 -6.18 -2.20
CA SER A 9 -18.16 -7.46 -2.83
C SER A 9 -16.97 -8.39 -3.01
N CYS A 10 -15.76 -7.87 -3.25
CA CYS A 10 -14.60 -8.71 -3.60
C CYS A 10 -13.31 -8.36 -2.85
N GLY A 11 -13.31 -7.31 -2.02
CA GLY A 11 -12.18 -6.91 -1.19
C GLY A 11 -11.04 -6.22 -1.95
N ILE A 12 -11.17 -5.91 -3.24
CA ILE A 12 -10.12 -5.15 -3.92
C ILE A 12 -10.04 -3.73 -3.36
N VAL A 13 -8.81 -3.28 -3.09
CA VAL A 13 -8.50 -1.92 -2.66
C VAL A 13 -8.00 -1.11 -3.85
N THR A 14 -8.53 0.10 -4.01
CA THR A 14 -8.07 1.07 -5.00
C THR A 14 -7.81 2.43 -4.35
N ALA A 15 -6.93 3.22 -4.96
CA ALA A 15 -6.56 4.55 -4.51
C ALA A 15 -7.01 5.58 -5.55
N ASP A 16 -7.87 6.50 -5.16
CA ASP A 16 -8.44 7.50 -6.06
C ASP A 16 -8.80 8.79 -5.29
N ILE A 17 -9.11 9.87 -6.01
CA ILE A 17 -9.56 11.14 -5.40
C ILE A 17 -10.99 10.98 -4.87
N GLU A 18 -11.81 10.20 -5.57
CA GLU A 18 -13.24 9.99 -5.31
C GLU A 18 -13.56 8.49 -5.30
N SER A 19 -14.72 8.09 -4.79
CA SER A 19 -15.11 6.67 -4.86
C SER A 19 -15.29 6.26 -6.33
N PRO A 20 -14.70 5.13 -6.77
CA PRO A 20 -14.89 4.64 -8.12
C PRO A 20 -16.37 4.33 -8.38
N PRO A 21 -16.87 4.56 -9.61
CA PRO A 21 -18.26 4.26 -9.96
C PRO A 21 -18.52 2.75 -10.04
N VAL A 22 -17.51 1.94 -10.39
CA VAL A 22 -17.60 0.47 -10.49
C VAL A 22 -16.28 -0.18 -10.15
N CYS A 23 -16.35 -1.39 -9.59
CA CYS A 23 -15.22 -2.25 -9.34
C CYS A 23 -14.71 -2.86 -10.64
N SER A 24 -13.41 -2.69 -10.92
CA SER A 24 -12.74 -3.25 -12.10
C SER A 24 -12.65 -4.78 -12.08
N GLN A 25 -12.80 -5.42 -10.91
CA GLN A 25 -12.76 -6.88 -10.75
C GLN A 25 -14.14 -7.52 -10.88
N CYS A 26 -15.12 -7.07 -10.09
CA CYS A 26 -16.43 -7.72 -10.00
C CYS A 26 -17.59 -6.90 -10.59
N GLY A 27 -17.33 -5.66 -11.04
CA GLY A 27 -18.33 -4.79 -11.66
C GLY A 27 -19.33 -4.12 -10.72
N THR A 28 -19.25 -4.37 -9.41
CA THR A 28 -20.18 -3.76 -8.43
C THR A 28 -19.78 -2.32 -8.08
N ALA A 29 -20.75 -1.48 -7.71
CA ALA A 29 -20.54 -0.07 -7.36
C ALA A 29 -20.41 0.17 -5.84
N GLN A 30 -20.27 -0.89 -5.04
CA GLN A 30 -20.27 -0.80 -3.58
C GLN A 30 -18.85 -0.74 -3.06
N PHE A 31 -18.48 0.41 -2.49
CA PHE A 31 -17.18 0.67 -1.90
C PHE A 31 -17.30 1.31 -0.52
N GLU A 32 -16.39 0.96 0.37
CA GLU A 32 -16.23 1.62 1.66
C GLU A 32 -14.87 2.34 1.73
N PRO A 33 -14.82 3.59 2.24
CA PRO A 33 -13.57 4.30 2.42
C PRO A 33 -12.77 3.67 3.56
N ILE A 34 -11.50 3.38 3.32
CA ILE A 34 -10.58 2.86 4.34
C ILE A 34 -9.49 3.87 4.66
N SER A 35 -9.16 3.96 5.94
CA SER A 35 -8.04 4.75 6.43
C SER A 35 -6.82 3.86 6.51
N VAL A 36 -5.86 4.07 5.61
CA VAL A 36 -4.57 3.37 5.69
C VAL A 36 -3.71 4.11 6.72
N VAL A 37 -3.80 3.68 7.98
CA VAL A 37 -2.84 4.08 9.01
C VAL A 37 -1.55 3.33 8.76
N SER A 38 -0.47 4.07 8.48
CA SER A 38 0.86 3.55 8.18
C SER A 38 1.55 2.93 9.41
N GLU A 39 0.90 2.05 10.16
CA GLU A 39 1.49 1.43 11.36
C GLU A 39 2.54 0.35 11.02
N ASN A 40 2.55 -0.16 9.78
CA ASN A 40 3.45 -1.25 9.36
C ASN A 40 4.71 -0.81 8.59
N ALA A 41 4.99 0.49 8.46
CA ALA A 41 6.24 0.95 7.83
C ALA A 41 7.51 0.46 8.60
N SER A 42 7.35 0.16 9.89
CA SER A 42 8.42 -0.33 10.79
C SER A 42 8.95 -1.72 10.41
N TYR A 43 8.13 -2.55 9.75
CA TYR A 43 8.52 -3.91 9.40
C TYR A 43 9.59 -3.92 8.30
N PHE A 44 9.44 -3.07 7.28
CA PHE A 44 10.41 -2.95 6.19
C PHE A 44 11.64 -2.10 6.51
N ALA A 45 11.54 -1.19 7.50
CA ALA A 45 12.68 -0.39 7.94
C ALA A 45 13.78 -1.27 8.58
N SER A 46 13.36 -2.31 9.31
CA SER A 46 14.28 -3.23 9.99
C SER A 46 15.10 -4.06 9.00
N ASP A 47 14.47 -4.55 7.92
CA ASP A 47 15.17 -5.32 6.88
C ASP A 47 16.06 -4.43 5.99
N LEU A 48 15.65 -3.19 5.69
CA LEU A 48 16.49 -2.24 4.94
C LEU A 48 17.75 -1.86 5.73
N GLN A 49 17.61 -1.63 7.05
CA GLN A 49 18.75 -1.27 7.90
C GLN A 49 19.72 -2.44 8.05
N ARG A 50 19.23 -3.68 8.21
CA ARG A 50 20.06 -4.88 8.23
C ARG A 50 20.80 -5.11 6.91
N ALA A 51 20.17 -4.84 5.77
CA ALA A 51 20.82 -4.93 4.46
C ALA A 51 21.95 -3.91 4.29
N ARG A 52 21.78 -2.69 4.83
CA ARG A 52 22.82 -1.65 4.82
C ARG A 52 24.02 -2.01 5.69
N GLU A 53 23.79 -2.59 6.86
CA GLU A 53 24.86 -3.02 7.78
C GLU A 53 25.60 -4.27 7.28
N SER A 54 24.97 -5.09 6.44
CA SER A 54 25.56 -6.30 5.86
C SER A 54 26.29 -6.07 4.54
N ALA A 55 26.30 -4.83 4.01
CA ALA A 55 27.06 -4.51 2.81
C ALA A 55 28.57 -4.46 3.17
N PRO A 56 29.41 -5.36 2.62
CA PRO A 56 30.86 -5.23 2.80
C PRO A 56 31.29 -3.88 2.22
N GLY A 57 32.09 -3.12 2.98
CA GLY A 57 32.61 -1.83 2.54
C GLY A 57 33.26 -1.99 1.17
N ILE A 58 32.68 -1.35 0.15
CA ILE A 58 33.38 -1.17 -1.12
C ILE A 58 34.42 -0.10 -0.86
N ASP A 59 35.65 -0.53 -0.69
CA ASP A 59 36.85 0.32 -0.72
C ASP A 59 37.00 0.85 -2.16
N PRO A 60 36.85 2.15 -2.41
CA PRO A 60 37.15 2.72 -3.71
C PRO A 60 38.66 2.93 -3.83
N ASP A 61 39.32 2.14 -4.69
CA ASP A 61 40.69 2.38 -5.19
C ASP A 61 40.75 3.63 -6.08
#